data_AF-A0A7K6ASH7-F1
#
_entry.id   AF-A0A7K6ASH7-F1
#
_cell.length_a   1.000
_cell.length_b   1.000
_cell.length_c   1.000
_cell.angle_alpha   90.00
_cell.angle_beta   90.00
_cell.angle_gamma   90.00
#
_symmetry.space_group_name_H-M   'P 1'
#
loop_
_entity.id
_entity.type
_entity.pdbx_description
1 polymer ?
#
loop_
_entity_poly.entity_id
_entity_poly.type
_entity_poly.pdbx_seq_one_letter_code
_entity_poly.pdbx_strand_id
1 'polypeptide(L)'
;LTGGSCRPDGAVPGDVLVLTKPLGTQVAIFAHQWLDNPDRWNKIKLVVTREEVEATYQEAVTTMATLNRTAAGLMRKFGAHAATDVTGFGLLGHAQALAQQQRLEVTFVIHNLPLLAKMAAISKASGGRFGLLQGTAPETSG
;
A
#
# COMPACT_ATOMS: atom_id res chain seq x y z
N LEU A 1 -22.80 -19.34 15.45
CA LEU A 1 -21.75 -18.56 14.75
C LEU A 1 -22.45 -17.52 13.88
N THR A 2 -22.82 -16.39 14.47
CA THR A 2 -23.57 -15.31 13.80
C THR A 2 -22.61 -14.49 12.93
N GLY A 3 -22.58 -14.81 11.64
CA GLY A 3 -21.69 -14.21 10.64
C GLY A 3 -22.12 -12.79 10.26
N GLY A 4 -21.69 -11.80 11.04
CA GLY A 4 -21.73 -10.39 10.64
C GLY A 4 -20.58 -10.06 9.67
N SER A 5 -20.87 -9.31 8.62
CA SER A 5 -19.83 -8.66 7.80
C SER A 5 -19.08 -7.63 8.66
N CYS A 6 -17.75 -7.56 8.55
CA CYS A 6 -16.98 -6.45 9.14
C CYS A 6 -17.48 -5.14 8.52
N ARG A 7 -18.14 -4.30 9.31
CA ARG A 7 -18.58 -2.98 8.87
C ARG A 7 -17.39 -2.02 8.99
N PRO A 8 -17.22 -1.07 8.06
CA PRO A 8 -16.06 -0.17 8.06
C PRO A 8 -16.19 0.99 9.07
N ASP A 9 -16.84 0.78 10.22
CA ASP A 9 -17.23 1.86 11.15
C ASP A 9 -17.11 1.48 12.63
N GLY A 10 -16.48 0.34 12.96
CA GLY A 10 -16.43 -0.23 14.30
C GLY A 10 -15.12 -0.05 15.09
N ALA A 11 -14.14 0.71 14.59
CA ALA A 11 -12.84 0.89 15.26
C ALA A 11 -12.98 1.56 16.63
N VAL A 12 -12.10 1.18 17.56
CA VAL A 12 -12.06 1.71 18.93
C VAL A 12 -10.65 2.14 19.32
N PRO A 13 -10.49 3.10 20.28
CA PRO A 13 -9.18 3.43 20.82
C PRO A 13 -8.48 2.20 21.38
N GLY A 14 -7.20 2.03 21.04
CA GLY A 14 -6.40 0.85 21.40
C GLY A 14 -6.32 -0.22 20.32
N ASP A 15 -7.11 -0.11 19.25
CA ASP A 15 -6.94 -0.95 18.07
C ASP A 15 -5.58 -0.74 17.40
N VAL A 16 -5.13 -1.77 16.70
CA VAL A 16 -3.91 -1.76 15.88
C VAL A 16 -4.25 -1.77 14.39
N LEU A 17 -3.43 -1.10 13.59
CA LEU A 17 -3.56 -1.07 12.14
C LEU A 17 -2.70 -2.19 11.53
N VAL A 18 -3.30 -2.98 10.64
CA VAL A 18 -2.61 -4.06 9.92
C VAL A 18 -2.79 -3.84 8.43
N LEU A 19 -1.68 -3.80 7.70
CA LEU A 19 -1.67 -3.74 6.25
C LEU A 19 -1.31 -5.12 5.68
N THR A 20 -2.10 -5.62 4.72
CA THR A 20 -1.97 -7.00 4.22
C THR A 20 -1.08 -7.14 3.00
N LYS A 21 -0.78 -6.04 2.32
CA LYS A 21 0.08 -5.99 1.13
C LYS A 21 1.10 -4.85 1.25
N PRO A 22 2.31 -5.01 0.71
CA PRO A 22 3.28 -3.93 0.68
C PRO A 22 2.82 -2.80 -0.27
N LEU A 23 3.24 -1.57 0.03
CA LEU A 23 3.01 -0.39 -0.80
C LEU A 23 4.10 -0.21 -1.86
N GLY A 24 3.86 0.69 -2.81
CA GLY A 24 4.81 1.06 -3.86
C GLY A 24 4.55 0.36 -5.18
N THR A 25 3.35 -0.19 -5.39
CA THR A 25 2.99 -0.86 -6.65
C THR A 25 3.14 0.07 -7.84
N GLN A 26 2.67 1.32 -7.73
CA GLN A 26 2.84 2.32 -8.78
C GLN A 26 4.32 2.60 -9.06
N VAL A 27 5.16 2.75 -8.03
CA VAL A 27 6.59 3.00 -8.20
C VAL A 27 7.26 1.84 -8.96
N ALA A 28 6.89 0.60 -8.66
CA ALA A 28 7.42 -0.59 -9.33
C ALA A 28 7.04 -0.63 -10.82
N ILE A 29 5.77 -0.35 -11.15
CA ILE A 29 5.30 -0.29 -12.54
C ILE A 29 6.04 0.80 -13.33
N PHE A 30 6.18 2.00 -12.76
CA PHE A 30 6.91 3.08 -13.42
C PHE A 30 8.40 2.78 -13.55
N ALA A 31 9.04 2.21 -12.53
CA ALA A 31 10.45 1.83 -12.58
C ALA A 31 10.70 0.83 -13.72
N HIS A 32 9.83 -0.17 -13.88
CA HIS A 32 9.90 -1.13 -14.98
C HIS A 32 9.74 -0.44 -16.34
N GLN A 33 8.74 0.44 -16.51
CA GLN A 33 8.58 1.23 -17.75
C GLN A 33 9.78 2.13 -18.06
N TRP A 34 10.53 2.57 -17.04
CA TRP A 34 11.69 3.43 -17.24
C TRP A 34 12.91 2.68 -17.76
N LEU A 35 12.95 1.34 -17.70
CA LEU A 35 14.03 0.53 -18.27
C LEU A 35 14.25 0.79 -19.76
N ASP A 36 13.15 1.09 -20.47
CA ASP A 36 13.11 1.39 -21.91
C ASP A 36 13.21 2.90 -22.22
N ASN A 37 13.36 3.75 -21.19
CA ASN A 37 13.50 5.19 -21.34
C ASN A 37 14.84 5.65 -20.74
N PRO A 38 15.89 5.88 -21.57
CA PRO A 38 17.23 6.23 -21.08
C PRO A 38 17.27 7.43 -20.14
N ASP A 39 16.52 8.49 -20.44
CA ASP A 39 16.49 9.71 -19.63
C ASP A 39 15.90 9.47 -18.24
N ARG A 40 14.86 8.64 -18.15
CA ARG A 40 14.25 8.27 -16.86
C ARG A 40 15.06 7.24 -16.12
N TRP A 41 15.60 6.22 -16.81
CA TRP A 41 16.50 5.23 -16.22
C TRP A 41 17.72 5.89 -15.58
N ASN A 42 18.32 6.88 -16.26
CA ASN A 42 19.47 7.63 -15.75
C ASN A 42 19.22 8.30 -14.39
N LYS A 43 17.96 8.59 -14.02
CA LYS A 43 17.60 9.16 -12.71
C LYS A 43 17.65 8.16 -11.56
N ILE A 44 17.46 6.87 -11.84
CA ILE A 44 17.31 5.84 -10.81
C ILE A 44 18.39 4.75 -10.87
N LYS A 45 19.16 4.65 -11.96
CA LYS A 45 20.19 3.62 -12.17
C LYS A 45 21.30 3.58 -11.11
N LEU A 46 21.44 4.64 -10.30
CA LEU A 46 22.42 4.69 -9.20
C LEU A 46 21.88 4.10 -7.89
N VAL A 47 20.57 3.85 -7.79
CA VAL A 47 19.92 3.35 -6.57
C VAL A 47 19.28 1.97 -6.74
N VAL A 48 19.19 1.46 -7.97
CA VAL A 48 18.59 0.16 -8.29
C VAL A 48 19.22 -0.45 -9.55
N THR A 49 19.32 -1.78 -9.61
CA THR A 49 19.74 -2.50 -10.82
C THR A 49 18.55 -2.88 -11.71
N ARG A 50 18.80 -3.29 -12.96
CA ARG A 50 17.72 -3.74 -13.86
C ARG A 50 17.04 -5.00 -13.34
N GLU A 51 17.82 -5.91 -12.78
CA GLU A 51 17.38 -7.17 -12.20
C GLU A 51 16.51 -6.93 -10.97
N GLU A 52 16.88 -5.98 -10.12
CA GLU A 52 16.08 -5.58 -8.95
C GLU A 52 14.73 -4.96 -9.36
N VAL A 53 14.71 -4.15 -10.43
CA VAL A 53 13.47 -3.59 -10.98
C VAL A 53 12.57 -4.70 -11.51
N GLU A 54 13.12 -5.65 -12.28
CA GLU A 54 12.33 -6.76 -12.82
C GLU A 54 11.76 -7.64 -11.70
N ALA A 55 12.58 -8.03 -10.73
CA ALA A 55 12.12 -8.84 -9.60
C ALA A 55 10.98 -8.15 -8.82
N THR A 56 11.13 -6.85 -8.55
CA THR A 56 10.12 -6.10 -7.80
C THR A 56 8.86 -5.83 -8.61
N TYR A 57 8.99 -5.71 -9.94
CA TYR A 57 7.85 -5.61 -10.84
C TYR A 57 7.00 -6.89 -10.81
N GLN A 58 7.63 -8.07 -10.87
CA GLN A 58 6.94 -9.35 -10.75
C GLN A 58 6.28 -9.52 -9.38
N GLU A 59 6.93 -9.08 -8.30
CA GLU A 59 6.35 -9.06 -6.95
C GLU A 59 5.13 -8.13 -6.88
N ALA A 60 5.21 -6.94 -7.47
CA ALA A 60 4.10 -5.99 -7.55
C ALA A 60 2.91 -6.59 -8.30
N VAL A 61 3.14 -7.14 -9.50
CA VAL A 61 2.09 -7.82 -10.29
C VAL A 61 1.44 -8.95 -9.50
N THR A 62 2.24 -9.81 -8.85
CA THR A 62 1.74 -10.89 -8.00
C THR A 62 0.88 -10.37 -6.85
N THR A 63 1.35 -9.32 -6.17
CA THR A 63 0.64 -8.68 -5.06
C THR A 63 -0.70 -8.09 -5.50
N MET A 64 -0.72 -7.40 -6.64
CA MET A 64 -1.95 -6.82 -7.21
C MET A 64 -2.94 -7.90 -7.66
N ALA A 65 -2.46 -9.00 -8.24
CA ALA A 65 -3.29 -10.13 -8.67
C ALA A 65 -3.84 -10.98 -7.52
N THR A 66 -3.22 -10.91 -6.34
CA THR A 66 -3.65 -11.68 -5.16
C THR A 66 -4.97 -11.14 -4.59
N LEU A 67 -5.98 -12.00 -4.51
CA LEU A 67 -7.29 -11.62 -3.96
C LEU A 67 -7.25 -11.40 -2.44
N ASN A 68 -7.95 -10.38 -1.97
CA ASN A 68 -8.16 -10.10 -0.54
C ASN A 68 -9.15 -11.09 0.14
N ARG A 69 -9.48 -12.22 -0.51
CA ARG A 69 -10.43 -13.23 0.00
C ARG A 69 -9.95 -13.86 1.32
N THR A 70 -8.66 -14.19 1.41
CA THR A 70 -8.09 -14.76 2.63
C THR A 70 -8.11 -13.74 3.76
N ALA A 71 -7.71 -12.48 3.49
CA ALA A 71 -7.79 -11.38 4.45
C ALA A 71 -9.23 -11.20 4.96
N ALA A 72 -10.23 -11.17 4.07
CA ALA A 72 -11.64 -11.09 4.45
C ALA A 72 -12.13 -12.25 5.32
N GLY A 73 -11.61 -13.47 5.08
CA GLY A 73 -11.86 -14.61 5.96
C GLY A 73 -11.27 -14.42 7.35
N LEU A 74 -10.02 -13.99 7.44
CA LEU A 74 -9.30 -13.79 8.69
C LEU A 74 -9.85 -12.62 9.51
N MET A 75 -10.27 -11.54 8.86
CA MET A 75 -10.94 -10.40 9.51
C MET A 75 -12.15 -10.85 10.34
N ARG A 76 -12.98 -11.74 9.77
CA ARG A 76 -14.13 -12.29 10.51
C ARG A 76 -13.71 -13.24 11.61
N LYS A 77 -12.71 -14.09 11.35
CA LYS A 77 -12.21 -15.07 12.32
C LYS A 77 -11.63 -14.41 13.58
N PHE A 78 -10.92 -13.30 13.40
CA PHE A 78 -10.23 -12.59 14.48
C PHE A 78 -10.98 -11.35 14.99
N GLY A 79 -12.19 -11.09 14.51
CA GLY A 79 -13.03 -10.00 15.00
C GLY A 79 -12.50 -8.61 14.64
N ALA A 80 -12.03 -8.41 13.41
CA ALA A 80 -11.65 -7.08 12.93
C ALA A 80 -12.79 -6.08 13.07
N HIS A 81 -12.47 -4.88 13.56
CA HIS A 81 -13.43 -3.83 13.88
C HIS A 81 -13.81 -2.95 12.69
N ALA A 82 -12.87 -2.71 11.79
CA ALA A 82 -13.07 -1.95 10.56
C ALA A 82 -12.00 -2.35 9.53
N ALA A 83 -12.28 -2.10 8.25
CA ALA A 83 -11.32 -2.35 7.17
C ALA A 83 -11.61 -1.46 5.95
N THR A 84 -10.55 -1.17 5.21
CA THR A 84 -10.59 -0.53 3.88
C THR A 84 -9.49 -1.16 3.02
N ASP A 85 -9.70 -1.23 1.71
CA ASP A 85 -8.64 -1.53 0.75
C ASP A 85 -7.84 -0.26 0.43
N VAL A 86 -6.58 -0.42 0.01
CA VAL A 86 -5.73 0.72 -0.38
C VAL A 86 -5.57 0.72 -1.90
N THR A 87 -6.09 1.76 -2.55
CA THR A 87 -6.05 1.89 -4.00
C THR A 87 -5.57 3.29 -4.44
N GLY A 88 -6.23 3.92 -5.41
CA GLY A 88 -5.70 5.07 -6.15
C GLY A 88 -5.47 6.33 -5.32
N PHE A 89 -6.03 6.43 -4.11
CA PHE A 89 -5.82 7.55 -3.19
C PHE A 89 -4.61 7.37 -2.27
N GLY A 90 -3.96 6.21 -2.33
CA GLY A 90 -2.83 5.85 -1.46
C GLY A 90 -3.25 5.58 -0.01
N LEU A 91 -2.30 5.06 0.77
CA LEU A 91 -2.57 4.63 2.16
C LEU A 91 -3.18 5.75 3.00
N LEU A 92 -2.63 6.96 2.92
CA LEU A 92 -3.07 8.07 3.76
C LEU A 92 -4.51 8.49 3.44
N GLY A 93 -4.87 8.57 2.15
CA GLY A 93 -6.23 8.93 1.74
C GLY A 93 -7.25 7.90 2.21
N HIS A 94 -6.95 6.61 2.05
CA HIS A 94 -7.83 5.54 2.53
C HIS A 94 -7.92 5.47 4.05
N ALA A 95 -6.80 5.66 4.77
CA ALA A 95 -6.80 5.69 6.23
C ALA A 95 -7.62 6.88 6.78
N GLN A 96 -7.52 8.05 6.16
CA GLN A 96 -8.32 9.23 6.52
C GLN A 96 -9.81 9.01 6.29
N ALA A 97 -10.17 8.46 5.12
CA ALA A 97 -11.57 8.14 4.81
C ALA A 97 -12.13 7.11 5.80
N LEU A 98 -11.37 6.07 6.13
CA LEU A 98 -11.77 5.09 7.14
C LEU A 98 -11.94 5.75 8.51
N ALA A 99 -10.98 6.56 8.97
CA ALA A 99 -11.08 7.26 10.26
C ALA A 99 -12.33 8.15 10.36
N GLN A 100 -12.68 8.87 9.28
CA GLN A 100 -13.89 9.71 9.22
C GLN A 100 -15.20 8.92 9.28
N GLN A 101 -15.17 7.63 8.93
CA GLN A 101 -16.34 6.77 8.91
C GLN A 101 -16.61 6.10 10.27
N GLN A 102 -15.71 6.24 11.25
CA GLN A 102 -15.84 5.58 12.54
C GLN A 102 -16.93 6.24 13.41
N ARG A 103 -17.67 5.41 14.15
CA ARG A 103 -18.73 5.89 15.06
C ARG A 103 -18.20 6.52 16.34
N LEU A 104 -17.02 6.07 16.78
CA LEU A 104 -16.31 6.64 17.91
C LEU A 104 -15.27 7.64 17.41
N GLU A 105 -14.93 8.60 18.26
CA GLU A 105 -13.81 9.50 18.00
C GLU A 105 -12.50 8.72 18.09
N VAL A 106 -11.89 8.45 16.93
CA VAL A 106 -10.61 7.75 16.83
C VAL A 106 -9.67 8.48 15.89
N THR A 107 -8.37 8.36 16.16
CA THR A 107 -7.30 8.84 15.27
C THR A 107 -6.38 7.69 14.94
N PHE A 108 -6.08 7.52 13.66
CA PHE A 108 -5.17 6.49 13.18
C PHE A 108 -3.75 7.04 13.09
N VAL A 109 -2.81 6.36 13.76
CA VAL A 109 -1.38 6.69 13.71
C VAL A 109 -0.62 5.54 13.05
N ILE A 110 -0.07 5.81 11.87
CA ILE A 110 0.71 4.84 11.09
C ILE A 110 2.19 5.06 11.42
N HIS A 111 2.81 4.06 12.06
CA HIS A 111 4.20 4.14 12.53
C HIS A 111 5.19 3.61 11.49
N ASN A 112 4.76 2.70 10.63
CA ASN A 112 5.62 1.97 9.70
C ASN A 112 4.90 1.80 8.37
N LEU A 113 5.65 1.87 7.28
CA LEU A 113 5.15 1.61 5.93
C LEU A 113 5.88 0.37 5.39
N PRO A 114 5.22 -0.79 5.25
CA PRO A 114 5.82 -1.91 4.53
C PRO A 114 5.82 -1.57 3.05
N LEU A 115 7.01 -1.50 2.45
CA LEU A 115 7.20 -1.12 1.06
C LEU A 115 7.79 -2.29 0.28
N LEU A 116 7.41 -2.41 -0.98
CA LEU A 116 8.13 -3.23 -1.95
C LEU A 116 9.60 -2.80 -1.98
N ALA A 117 10.50 -3.78 -2.14
CA ALA A 117 11.93 -3.56 -2.07
C ALA A 117 12.37 -2.44 -3.03
N LYS A 118 13.36 -1.63 -2.62
CA LYS A 118 13.93 -0.52 -3.41
C LYS A 118 12.97 0.63 -3.74
N MET A 119 11.65 0.49 -3.56
CA MET A 119 10.68 1.55 -3.95
C MET A 119 10.86 2.83 -3.15
N ALA A 120 11.27 2.75 -1.88
CA ALA A 120 11.65 3.92 -1.10
C ALA A 120 12.83 4.69 -1.73
N ALA A 121 13.85 3.96 -2.21
CA ALA A 121 15.05 4.55 -2.80
C ALA A 121 14.74 5.18 -4.16
N ILE A 122 13.97 4.48 -5.01
CA ILE A 122 13.50 5.01 -6.30
C ILE A 122 12.63 6.25 -6.11
N SER A 123 11.72 6.23 -5.12
CA SER A 123 10.87 7.37 -4.82
C SER A 123 11.67 8.61 -4.40
N LYS A 124 12.67 8.43 -3.53
CA LYS A 124 13.60 9.50 -3.12
C LYS A 124 14.43 10.02 -4.31
N ALA A 125 15.03 9.12 -5.11
CA ALA A 125 15.84 9.48 -6.27
C ALA A 125 15.03 10.24 -7.34
N SER A 126 13.72 10.02 -7.38
CA SER A 126 12.78 10.72 -8.27
C SER A 126 12.29 12.05 -7.70
N GLY A 127 12.95 12.59 -6.67
CA GLY A 127 12.59 13.87 -6.04
C GLY A 127 11.26 13.84 -5.30
N GLY A 128 10.83 12.67 -4.82
CA GLY A 128 9.55 12.52 -4.11
C GLY A 128 8.32 12.59 -5.02
N ARG A 129 8.49 12.57 -6.35
CA ARG A 129 7.42 12.64 -7.36
C ARG A 129 6.22 11.72 -7.07
N PHE A 130 6.47 10.55 -6.49
CA PHE A 130 5.45 9.55 -6.23
C PHE A 130 4.67 9.78 -4.93
N GLY A 131 5.20 10.53 -3.96
CA GLY A 131 4.55 10.68 -2.66
C GLY A 131 4.51 9.41 -1.80
N LEU A 132 5.32 8.39 -2.12
CA LEU A 132 5.27 7.06 -1.47
C LEU A 132 5.54 7.16 0.05
N LEU A 133 6.56 7.91 0.44
CA LEU A 133 6.93 8.07 1.85
C LEU A 133 5.97 8.99 2.60
N GLN A 134 5.15 9.75 1.88
CA GLN A 134 4.08 10.58 2.43
C GLN A 134 2.76 9.79 2.52
N GLY A 135 2.73 8.54 2.04
CA GLY A 135 1.52 7.71 2.00
C GLY A 135 0.50 8.14 0.94
N THR A 136 0.86 9.05 0.03
CA THR A 136 -0.04 9.59 -1.00
C THR A 136 0.20 8.97 -2.38
N ALA A 137 1.14 8.02 -2.50
CA ALA A 137 1.32 7.29 -3.74
C ALA A 137 0.06 6.44 -4.03
N PRO A 138 -0.51 6.54 -5.23
CA PRO A 138 -1.56 5.64 -5.67
C PRO A 138 -1.09 4.18 -5.62
N GLU A 139 -1.97 3.32 -5.14
CA GLU A 139 -1.82 1.87 -5.24
C GLU A 139 -2.87 1.30 -6.19
N THR A 140 -2.60 0.13 -6.75
CA THR A 140 -3.58 -0.61 -7.55
C THR A 140 -3.80 -1.96 -6.89
N SER A 141 -5.05 -2.31 -6.58
CA SER A 141 -5.39 -3.62 -5.98
C SER A 141 -4.56 -3.96 -4.72
N GLY A 142 -4.38 -2.97 -3.83
CA GLY A 142 -3.65 -3.10 -2.57
C GLY A 142 -4.42 -3.81 -1.45
#